data_AF-X7EM54-F1
#
_entry.id   AF-X7EM54-F1
#
_cell.length_a   1.000
_cell.length_b   1.000
_cell.length_c   1.000
_cell.angle_alpha   90.00
_cell.angle_beta   90.00
_cell.angle_gamma   90.00
#
_symmetry.space_group_name_H-M   'P 1'
#
loop_
_entity.id
_entity.type
_entity.pdbx_description
1 polymer ?
#
loop_
_entity_poly.entity_id
_entity_poly.type
_entity_poly.pdbx_seq_one_letter_code
_entity_poly.pdbx_strand_id
1 'polypeptide(L)'
;MRHLITLASLLALTACAQDGIGYGVGGPDSGIRRVGDNILVQDAEGATLVIDENGCQSVMSEGSRSAQPVTDASGQQVCAGAEIIP
;
A
#
# COMPACT_ATOMS: atom_id res chain seq x y z
N MET A 1 -8.82 26.38 -39.22
CA MET A 1 -9.50 26.63 -37.94
C MET A 1 -9.79 25.26 -37.28
N ARG A 2 -8.85 24.39 -36.89
CA ARG A 2 -7.62 24.58 -36.09
C ARG A 2 -7.88 25.51 -34.90
N HIS A 3 -7.84 24.97 -33.68
CA HIS A 3 -7.82 25.63 -32.35
C HIS A 3 -8.99 25.40 -31.36
N LEU A 4 -10.00 24.56 -31.61
CA LEU A 4 -11.10 24.36 -30.65
C LEU A 4 -11.19 22.99 -29.95
N ILE A 5 -10.30 22.02 -30.24
CA ILE A 5 -10.35 20.68 -29.62
C ILE A 5 -9.29 20.50 -28.51
N THR A 6 -8.33 21.41 -28.39
CA THR A 6 -7.17 21.31 -27.48
C THR A 6 -7.37 21.94 -26.08
N LEU A 7 -8.61 22.17 -25.63
CA LEU A 7 -8.87 22.76 -24.31
C LEU A 7 -9.67 21.87 -23.35
N ALA A 8 -10.25 20.77 -23.82
CA ALA A 8 -11.03 19.86 -22.97
C ALA A 8 -10.20 18.74 -22.32
N SER A 9 -8.95 18.54 -22.75
CA SER A 9 -8.14 17.38 -22.34
C SER A 9 -7.20 17.63 -21.16
N LEU A 10 -7.07 18.88 -20.67
CA LEU A 10 -6.10 19.23 -19.62
C LEU A 10 -6.67 19.19 -18.19
N LEU A 11 -7.93 18.75 -18.01
CA LEU A 11 -8.63 18.84 -16.73
C LEU A 11 -8.96 17.47 -16.10
N ALA A 12 -8.08 16.47 -16.23
CA ALA A 12 -8.41 15.10 -15.82
C ALA A 12 -7.32 14.34 -15.01
N LEU A 13 -6.27 14.98 -14.49
CA LEU A 13 -5.21 14.25 -13.77
C LEU A 13 -4.73 14.90 -12.45
N THR A 14 -5.63 15.49 -11.67
CA THR A 14 -5.31 16.00 -10.32
C THR A 14 -6.35 15.60 -9.29
N ALA A 15 -6.64 14.31 -9.17
CA ALA A 15 -7.50 13.76 -8.12
C ALA A 15 -7.01 12.42 -7.53
N CYS A 16 -5.70 12.21 -7.46
CA CYS A 16 -5.11 11.13 -6.66
C CYS A 16 -4.01 11.67 -5.74
N ALA A 17 -4.27 12.81 -5.11
CA ALA A 17 -3.53 13.21 -3.93
C ALA A 17 -4.59 13.55 -2.89
N GLN A 18 -4.50 12.94 -1.72
CA GLN A 18 -5.44 13.03 -0.59
C GLN A 18 -6.57 12.00 -0.68
N ASP A 19 -6.33 10.83 -0.11
CA ASP A 19 -6.81 10.59 1.24
C ASP A 19 -6.11 9.35 1.79
N GLY A 20 -5.65 9.43 3.04
CA GLY A 20 -5.34 8.25 3.82
C GLY A 20 -6.64 7.50 4.04
N ILE A 21 -7.07 6.71 3.07
CA ILE A 21 -8.24 5.86 3.22
C ILE A 21 -7.79 4.62 3.97
N GLY A 22 -7.93 4.69 5.30
CA GLY A 22 -8.03 3.51 6.13
C GLY A 22 -9.28 2.74 5.70
N TYR A 23 -9.12 1.85 4.72
CA TYR A 23 -10.13 0.85 4.37
C TYR A 23 -10.18 -0.21 5.47
N GLY A 24 -10.89 0.11 6.56
CA GLY A 24 -11.31 -0.86 7.57
C GLY A 24 -12.59 -1.55 7.12
N VAL A 25 -12.50 -2.48 6.17
CA VAL A 25 -13.53 -3.50 5.93
C VAL A 25 -12.96 -4.83 6.41
N GLY A 26 -12.97 -5.01 7.72
CA GLY A 26 -12.59 -6.23 8.41
C GLY A 26 -13.38 -6.30 9.71
N GLY A 27 -13.68 -7.50 10.20
CA GLY A 27 -14.34 -7.69 11.49
C GLY A 27 -13.51 -7.10 12.64
N PRO A 28 -13.92 -7.26 13.90
CA PRO A 28 -13.20 -6.70 15.05
C PRO A 28 -11.70 -7.09 15.11
N ASP A 29 -11.29 -8.14 14.37
CA ASP A 29 -9.95 -8.72 14.35
C ASP A 29 -9.19 -8.56 13.01
N SER A 30 -9.78 -7.91 11.99
CA SER A 30 -9.12 -7.69 10.68
C SER A 30 -9.21 -6.22 10.23
N GLY A 31 -8.22 -5.78 9.46
CA GLY A 31 -8.15 -4.39 8.96
C GLY A 31 -6.79 -3.74 9.05
N ILE A 32 -6.78 -2.43 8.77
CA ILE A 32 -5.57 -1.61 8.66
C ILE A 32 -5.38 -0.80 9.94
N ARG A 33 -4.21 -0.89 10.56
CA ARG A 33 -3.83 -0.11 11.74
C ARG A 33 -2.40 0.40 11.65
N ARG A 34 -2.13 1.55 12.26
CA ARG A 34 -0.77 2.10 12.39
C ARG A 34 -0.24 1.82 13.79
N VAL A 35 0.99 1.32 13.88
CA VAL A 35 1.69 1.03 15.14
C VAL A 35 3.08 1.64 15.06
N GLY A 36 3.28 2.77 15.73
CA GLY A 36 4.45 3.61 15.49
C GLY A 36 4.46 4.09 14.03
N ASP A 37 5.58 3.93 13.36
CA ASP A 37 5.75 4.29 11.94
C ASP A 37 5.32 3.18 10.98
N ASN A 38 4.98 2.00 11.50
CA ASN A 38 4.59 0.84 10.70
C ASN A 38 3.07 0.85 10.41
N ILE A 39 2.71 0.34 9.23
CA ILE A 39 1.33 -0.02 8.89
C ILE A 39 1.18 -1.53 8.99
N LEU A 40 0.15 -1.97 9.70
CA LEU A 40 -0.23 -3.37 9.83
C LEU A 40 -1.56 -3.58 9.13
N VAL A 41 -1.62 -4.58 8.25
CA VAL A 41 -2.85 -5.02 7.59
C VAL A 41 -3.09 -6.46 7.98
N GLN A 42 -4.14 -6.71 8.74
CA GLN A 42 -4.52 -8.05 9.17
C GLN A 42 -5.65 -8.59 8.31
N ASP A 43 -5.47 -9.80 7.77
CA ASP A 43 -6.52 -10.50 7.03
C ASP A 43 -7.49 -11.22 7.98
N ALA A 44 -8.53 -11.83 7.41
CA ALA A 44 -9.55 -12.53 8.18
C ALA A 44 -9.03 -13.85 8.79
N GLU A 45 -7.96 -14.39 8.21
CA GLU A 45 -7.26 -15.60 8.62
C GLU A 45 -6.20 -15.34 9.71
N GLY A 46 -6.00 -14.08 10.11
CA GLY A 46 -5.10 -13.67 11.18
C GLY A 46 -3.65 -13.43 10.78
N ALA A 47 -3.29 -13.59 9.49
CA ALA A 47 -1.98 -13.16 9.02
C ALA A 47 -1.92 -11.63 8.95
N THR A 48 -0.74 -11.09 9.24
CA THR A 48 -0.50 -9.66 9.28
C THR A 48 0.58 -9.29 8.26
N LEU A 49 0.22 -8.49 7.27
CA LEU A 49 1.17 -7.75 6.45
C LEU A 49 1.67 -6.56 7.26
N VAL A 50 2.99 -6.42 7.34
CA VAL A 50 3.71 -5.32 7.98
C VAL A 50 4.38 -4.51 6.87
N ILE A 51 4.10 -3.22 6.86
CA ILE A 51 4.79 -2.24 6.01
C ILE A 51 5.58 -1.36 6.97
N ASP A 52 6.89 -1.39 6.86
CA ASP A 52 7.76 -0.60 7.73
C ASP A 52 7.82 0.88 7.33
N GLU A 53 8.57 1.67 8.10
CA GLU A 53 8.81 3.10 7.85
C GLU A 53 9.47 3.39 6.48
N ASN A 54 10.16 2.41 5.89
CA ASN A 54 10.78 2.49 4.56
C ASN A 54 9.82 2.01 3.46
N GLY A 55 8.59 1.63 3.83
CA GLY A 55 7.59 1.08 2.92
C GLY A 55 7.83 -0.39 2.56
N CYS A 56 8.79 -1.07 3.19
CA CYS A 56 9.12 -2.46 2.89
C CYS A 56 8.14 -3.44 3.53
N GLN A 57 7.75 -4.45 2.76
CA GLN A 57 6.70 -5.40 3.11
C GLN A 57 7.28 -6.67 3.73
N SER A 58 6.63 -7.13 4.81
CA SER A 58 6.87 -8.42 5.44
C SER A 58 5.55 -9.04 5.89
N VAL A 59 5.43 -10.37 5.89
CA VAL A 59 4.23 -11.07 6.37
C VAL A 59 4.54 -11.86 7.62
N MET A 60 3.68 -11.71 8.62
CA MET A 60 3.67 -12.53 9.82
C MET A 60 2.43 -13.42 9.79
N SER A 61 2.61 -14.72 9.61
CA SER A 61 1.51 -15.69 9.67
C SER A 61 0.86 -15.72 11.05
N GLU A 62 -0.40 -16.15 11.12
CA GLU A 62 -1.10 -16.36 12.39
C GLU A 62 -0.26 -17.22 13.35
N GLY A 63 -0.13 -16.77 14.60
CA GLY A 63 0.67 -17.46 15.62
C GLY A 63 2.20 -17.35 15.48
N SER A 64 2.71 -16.76 14.39
CA SER A 64 4.14 -16.48 14.25
C SER A 64 4.57 -15.33 15.16
N ARG A 65 5.84 -15.38 15.59
CA ARG A 65 6.51 -14.28 16.31
C ARG A 65 7.46 -13.47 15.44
N SER A 66 7.62 -13.88 14.18
CA SER A 66 8.54 -13.26 13.23
C SER A 66 7.84 -13.00 11.92
N ALA A 67 8.01 -11.79 11.40
CA ALA A 67 7.64 -11.45 10.03
C ALA A 67 8.74 -11.91 9.06
N GLN A 68 8.34 -12.39 7.89
CA GLN A 68 9.24 -12.77 6.80
C GLN A 68 9.10 -11.75 5.66
N PRO A 69 10.20 -11.34 5.00
CA PRO A 69 10.13 -10.37 3.92
C PRO A 69 9.30 -10.92 2.76
N VAL A 70 8.41 -10.08 2.21
CA VAL A 70 7.75 -10.38 0.94
C VAL A 70 8.77 -10.12 -0.16
N THR A 71 9.02 -11.11 -1.01
CA THR A 71 9.99 -11.01 -2.10
C THR A 71 9.31 -11.06 -3.47
N ASP A 72 9.89 -10.34 -4.43
CA ASP A 72 9.49 -10.42 -5.83
C ASP A 72 10.08 -11.67 -6.52
N ALA A 73 9.81 -11.82 -7.83
CA ALA A 73 10.30 -12.96 -8.60
C ALA A 73 11.84 -13.03 -8.73
N SER A 74 12.55 -11.94 -8.43
CA SER A 74 14.01 -11.86 -8.41
C SER A 74 14.61 -12.12 -7.02
N GLY A 75 13.76 -12.30 -6.00
CA GLY A 75 14.17 -12.47 -4.60
C GLY A 75 14.44 -11.16 -3.86
N GLN A 76 14.11 -10.01 -4.44
CA GLN A 76 14.25 -8.72 -3.77
C GLN A 76 13.03 -8.43 -2.90
N GLN A 77 13.25 -7.77 -1.76
CA GLN A 77 12.14 -7.40 -0.89
C GLN A 77 11.24 -6.36 -1.57
N VAL A 78 9.94 -6.57 -1.48
CA VAL A 78 8.94 -5.66 -2.02
C VAL A 78 8.82 -4.44 -1.09
N CYS A 79 9.11 -3.24 -1.60
CA CYS A 79 8.95 -1.99 -0.88
C CYS A 79 8.10 -0.98 -1.66
N ALA A 80 7.07 -0.43 -1.04
CA ALA A 80 6.27 0.66 -1.57
C ALA A 80 7.02 1.98 -1.37
N GLY A 81 7.45 2.63 -2.45
CA GLY A 81 8.28 3.84 -2.38
C GLY A 81 9.65 3.70 -3.05
N ALA A 82 9.98 2.52 -3.59
CA ALA A 82 10.99 2.43 -4.66
C ALA A 82 10.37 3.06 -5.92
N GLU A 83 10.54 4.36 -6.01
CA GLU A 83 10.13 5.21 -7.10
C GLU A 83 10.50 4.59 -8.46
N ILE A 84 9.50 4.02 -9.16
CA ILE A 84 9.55 3.88 -10.62
C ILE A 84 9.23 5.27 -11.18
N ILE A 85 10.17 6.20 -11.10
CA ILE A 85 10.12 7.41 -11.94
C ILE A 85 10.81 7.09 -13.27
N PRO A 86 10.07 7.03 -14.40
CA PRO A 86 10.66 7.08 -15.74
C PRO A 86 11.22 8.47 -16.09
#